data_AF-A0A2Z4G6R9-F1
#
_entry.id   AF-A0A2Z4G6R9-F1
#
_cell.length_a   1.000
_cell.length_b   1.000
_cell.length_c   1.000
_cell.angle_alpha   90.00
_cell.angle_beta   90.00
_cell.angle_gamma   90.00
#
_symmetry.space_group_name_H-M   'P 1'
#
loop_
_entity.id
_entity.type
_entity.pdbx_description
1 polymer ?
#
loop_
_entity_poly.entity_id
_entity_poly.type
_entity_poly.pdbx_seq_one_letter_code
_entity_poly.pdbx_strand_id
1 'polypeptide(L)'
;MEFEDRNKKPEEPAKNLPMAVLITLVGVVCLLLYVGWQMISDDASNVSDLTPQTSIITEPEEITAEDMVLEEDLVEDVAVAESTPSQPAPAAKEVEIPSGSKTGYHTIAKGETLFAIANKFNISLSTLQAANPNVTAQNLKEGSKLSVPVLAIHTVGPGDILRVVGGKYGVTVKAIMAANGKTKNYAARGEKLLIPFKDKQ
;
A
#
# COMPACT_ATOMS: atom_id res chain seq x y z
N MET A 1 -78.54 43.50 3.65
CA MET A 1 -78.19 42.07 3.82
C MET A 1 -77.47 41.63 2.56
N GLU A 2 -76.59 40.64 2.72
CA GLU A 2 -75.91 39.87 1.67
C GLU A 2 -74.77 40.55 0.90
N PHE A 3 -73.59 40.52 1.52
CA PHE A 3 -72.34 40.28 0.81
C PHE A 3 -71.92 38.84 1.08
N GLU A 4 -72.50 37.88 0.36
CA GLU A 4 -72.08 36.49 0.45
C GLU A 4 -71.68 35.96 -0.93
N ASP A 5 -70.49 35.33 -0.93
CA ASP A 5 -69.72 34.80 -2.05
C ASP A 5 -69.13 35.86 -3.01
N ARG A 6 -67.86 35.84 -3.40
CA ARG A 6 -67.15 34.70 -4.02
C ARG A 6 -65.63 34.93 -3.97
N ASN A 7 -65.04 35.11 -2.79
CA ASN A 7 -63.59 35.02 -2.67
C ASN A 7 -63.15 33.55 -2.80
N LYS A 8 -63.10 33.04 -4.04
CA LYS A 8 -62.54 31.71 -4.33
C LYS A 8 -61.03 31.79 -4.15
N LYS A 9 -60.53 31.04 -3.17
CA LYS A 9 -59.10 30.85 -2.94
C LYS A 9 -58.45 30.33 -4.23
N PRO A 10 -57.35 30.92 -4.73
CA PRO A 10 -56.64 30.37 -5.87
C PRO A 10 -56.15 28.96 -5.52
N GLU A 11 -56.48 27.98 -6.35
CA GLU A 11 -55.98 26.62 -6.20
C GLU A 11 -54.48 26.62 -6.49
N GLU A 12 -53.66 26.38 -5.46
CA GLU A 12 -52.22 26.23 -5.59
C GLU A 12 -51.93 25.01 -6.50
N PRO A 13 -51.10 25.16 -7.56
CA PRO A 13 -50.75 24.02 -8.39
C PRO A 13 -50.02 22.98 -7.53
N ALA A 14 -50.59 21.78 -7.51
CA ALA A 14 -50.26 20.70 -6.58
C ALA A 14 -48.77 20.37 -6.50
N LYS A 15 -48.37 19.93 -5.30
CA LYS A 15 -47.06 19.50 -4.77
C LYS A 15 -46.40 18.34 -5.54
N ASN A 16 -46.34 18.43 -6.87
CA ASN A 16 -45.84 17.38 -7.76
C ASN A 16 -44.42 17.73 -8.26
N LEU A 17 -44.03 19.00 -8.14
CA LEU A 17 -42.73 19.52 -8.54
C LEU A 17 -41.55 18.81 -7.85
N PRO A 18 -41.55 18.53 -6.53
CA PRO A 18 -40.42 17.82 -5.92
C PRO A 18 -40.36 16.34 -6.31
N MET A 19 -41.50 15.66 -6.48
CA MET A 19 -41.52 14.25 -6.92
C MET A 19 -41.12 14.10 -8.39
N ALA A 20 -41.57 14.98 -9.27
CA ALA A 20 -41.16 14.96 -10.69
C ALA A 20 -39.65 15.15 -10.83
N VAL A 21 -39.05 16.08 -10.06
CA VAL A 21 -37.60 16.30 -10.04
C VAL A 21 -36.85 15.09 -9.46
N LEU A 22 -37.43 14.40 -8.48
CA LEU A 22 -36.83 13.19 -7.91
C LEU A 22 -36.87 12.03 -8.91
N ILE A 23 -37.98 11.84 -9.62
CA ILE A 23 -38.11 10.82 -10.67
C ILE A 23 -37.15 11.09 -11.83
N THR A 24 -37.00 12.35 -12.25
CA THR A 24 -36.03 12.70 -13.31
C THR A 24 -34.60 12.48 -12.86
N LEU A 25 -34.24 12.85 -11.62
CA LEU A 25 -32.89 12.63 -11.09
C LEU A 25 -32.58 11.12 -10.99
N VAL A 26 -33.50 10.32 -10.46
CA VAL A 26 -33.34 8.85 -10.41
C VAL A 26 -33.22 8.26 -11.82
N GLY A 27 -34.01 8.72 -12.78
CA GLY A 27 -33.91 8.30 -14.17
C GLY A 27 -32.55 8.60 -14.81
N VAL A 28 -32.00 9.79 -14.57
CA VAL A 28 -30.66 10.19 -15.04
C VAL A 28 -29.58 9.31 -14.41
N VAL A 29 -29.67 9.02 -13.11
CA VAL A 29 -28.71 8.14 -12.43
C VAL A 29 -28.78 6.71 -12.98
N CYS A 30 -29.98 6.14 -13.16
CA CYS A 30 -30.14 4.82 -13.77
C CYS A 30 -29.61 4.76 -15.21
N LEU A 31 -29.81 5.81 -16.01
CA LEU A 31 -29.26 5.92 -17.37
C LEU A 31 -27.72 5.91 -17.35
N LEU A 32 -27.10 6.68 -16.45
CA LEU A 32 -25.64 6.73 -16.31
C LEU A 32 -25.07 5.37 -15.86
N LEU A 33 -25.74 4.68 -14.95
CA LEU A 33 -25.36 3.34 -14.52
C LEU A 33 -25.50 2.31 -15.64
N TYR A 34 -26.56 2.40 -16.46
CA TYR A 34 -26.76 1.53 -17.61
C TYR A 34 -25.69 1.73 -18.69
N VAL A 35 -25.36 3.00 -19.01
CA VAL A 35 -24.27 3.32 -19.95
C VAL A 35 -22.92 2.87 -19.41
N GLY A 36 -22.66 3.07 -18.11
CA GLY A 36 -21.45 2.57 -17.45
C GLY A 36 -21.34 1.04 -17.49
N TRP A 37 -22.47 0.34 -17.34
CA TRP A 37 -22.53 -1.12 -17.48
C TRP A 37 -22.24 -1.60 -18.91
N GLN A 38 -22.72 -0.89 -19.93
CA GLN A 38 -22.40 -1.24 -21.32
C GLN A 38 -20.90 -1.07 -21.62
N MET A 39 -20.28 0.00 -21.11
CA MET A 39 -18.84 0.24 -21.32
C MET A 39 -17.93 -0.76 -20.58
N ILE A 40 -18.38 -1.34 -19.46
CA ILE A 40 -17.58 -2.34 -18.73
C ILE A 40 -17.71 -3.75 -19.29
N SER A 41 -18.73 -4.00 -20.12
CA SER A 41 -19.04 -5.33 -20.64
C SER A 41 -18.30 -5.67 -21.95
N ASP A 42 -17.55 -4.72 -22.53
CA ASP A 42 -17.01 -4.84 -23.90
C ASP A 42 -15.51 -5.19 -23.99
N ASP A 43 -14.87 -5.72 -22.94
CA ASP A 43 -13.42 -6.03 -23.00
C ASP A 43 -13.02 -7.36 -22.32
N ALA A 44 -13.47 -8.47 -22.88
CA ALA A 44 -12.97 -9.81 -22.53
C ALA A 44 -12.82 -10.78 -23.72
N SER A 45 -12.68 -10.30 -24.96
CA SER A 45 -12.59 -11.18 -26.15
C SER A 45 -11.49 -10.84 -27.16
N ASN A 46 -10.44 -10.11 -26.78
CA ASN A 46 -9.22 -10.01 -27.59
C ASN A 46 -7.97 -10.44 -26.83
N VAL A 47 -7.89 -11.74 -26.54
CA VAL A 47 -6.62 -12.46 -26.34
C VAL A 47 -6.51 -13.53 -27.41
N SER A 48 -6.16 -13.11 -28.62
CA SER A 48 -5.65 -14.00 -29.66
C SER A 48 -4.30 -13.48 -30.12
N ASP A 49 -3.36 -14.42 -30.27
CA ASP A 49 -1.96 -14.28 -30.68
C ASP A 49 -0.91 -13.92 -29.63
N LEU A 50 -0.56 -14.92 -28.81
CA LEU A 50 0.84 -15.32 -28.63
C LEU A 50 0.93 -16.86 -28.55
N THR A 51 1.16 -17.50 -29.69
CA THR A 51 1.63 -18.90 -29.74
C THR A 51 3.13 -18.96 -29.50
N PRO A 52 3.63 -19.83 -28.61
CA PRO A 52 4.79 -20.63 -28.89
C PRO A 52 4.33 -22.04 -29.30
N GLN A 53 4.84 -22.45 -30.46
CA GLN A 53 4.59 -23.72 -31.13
C GLN A 53 4.83 -24.93 -30.23
N THR A 54 3.93 -25.90 -30.40
CA THR A 54 4.03 -27.29 -30.01
C THR A 54 5.25 -27.98 -30.64
N SER A 55 6.02 -28.70 -29.83
CA SER A 55 6.69 -29.95 -30.21
C SER A 55 6.47 -30.93 -29.07
N ILE A 56 5.34 -31.66 -29.09
CA ILE A 56 5.25 -33.11 -29.29
C ILE A 56 6.28 -33.88 -28.43
N ILE A 57 5.79 -34.74 -27.52
CA ILE A 57 5.96 -36.20 -27.55
C ILE A 57 5.53 -36.79 -26.19
N THR A 58 4.47 -37.63 -26.27
CA THR A 58 4.13 -38.77 -25.40
C THR A 58 3.32 -38.53 -24.11
N GLU A 59 1.99 -38.60 -24.27
CA GLU A 59 1.08 -39.39 -23.43
C GLU A 59 1.32 -40.90 -23.66
N PRO A 60 0.67 -41.84 -22.93
CA PRO A 60 0.46 -41.92 -21.48
C PRO A 60 0.62 -43.39 -20.99
N GLU A 61 1.09 -43.68 -19.77
CA GLU A 61 0.71 -44.95 -19.11
C GLU A 61 0.56 -44.74 -17.60
N GLU A 62 -0.72 -44.58 -17.21
CA GLU A 62 -1.41 -45.39 -16.21
C GLU A 62 -0.56 -46.34 -15.36
N ILE A 63 -0.45 -46.05 -14.05
CA ILE A 63 -0.44 -47.12 -13.04
C ILE A 63 -1.04 -46.60 -11.72
N THR A 64 -2.12 -47.28 -11.36
CA THR A 64 -2.92 -47.15 -10.15
C THR A 64 -2.25 -47.83 -8.94
N ALA A 65 -2.67 -47.35 -7.77
CA ALA A 65 -2.81 -48.05 -6.50
C ALA A 65 -1.53 -48.52 -5.76
N GLU A 66 -1.34 -47.88 -4.61
CA GLU A 66 -1.24 -48.52 -3.29
C GLU A 66 -0.43 -49.82 -3.19
N ASP A 67 0.80 -49.74 -2.63
CA ASP A 67 1.22 -50.75 -1.67
C ASP A 67 2.42 -50.35 -0.80
N MET A 68 2.32 -50.79 0.46
CA MET A 68 3.35 -51.23 1.42
C MET A 68 4.58 -50.36 1.75
N VAL A 69 4.63 -49.69 2.91
CA VAL A 69 5.05 -50.10 4.29
C VAL A 69 6.54 -50.48 4.49
N LEU A 70 7.12 -49.91 5.56
CA LEU A 70 8.29 -50.33 6.39
C LEU A 70 9.67 -50.20 5.71
N GLU A 71 10.76 -49.79 6.36
CA GLU A 71 11.10 -49.47 7.75
C GLU A 71 12.45 -48.72 7.71
N GLU A 72 12.83 -48.12 8.85
CA GLU A 72 14.18 -47.78 9.34
C GLU A 72 15.34 -47.64 8.33
N ASP A 73 16.09 -46.53 8.40
CA ASP A 73 17.28 -46.48 9.26
C ASP A 73 18.10 -45.18 9.02
N LEU A 74 18.80 -44.76 10.08
CA LEU A 74 19.99 -43.90 10.13
C LEU A 74 19.89 -42.38 9.84
N VAL A 75 19.85 -41.69 10.99
CA VAL A 75 20.57 -40.45 11.30
C VAL A 75 21.91 -40.26 10.57
N GLU A 76 22.05 -39.14 9.85
CA GLU A 76 23.34 -38.48 9.67
C GLU A 76 23.22 -36.98 10.00
N ASP A 77 23.86 -36.64 11.12
CA ASP A 77 24.41 -35.34 11.47
C ASP A 77 25.05 -34.65 10.26
N VAL A 78 24.52 -33.48 9.89
CA VAL A 78 25.34 -32.41 9.33
C VAL A 78 24.96 -31.10 10.01
N ALA A 79 25.65 -30.87 11.13
CA ALA A 79 26.27 -29.62 11.52
C ALA A 79 25.73 -28.32 10.88
N VAL A 80 25.13 -27.52 11.77
CA VAL A 80 25.06 -26.06 11.74
C VAL A 80 26.35 -25.46 11.21
N ALA A 81 26.31 -24.91 9.99
CA ALA A 81 27.31 -23.96 9.52
C ALA A 81 26.69 -22.55 9.56
N GLU A 82 26.86 -21.90 10.71
CA GLU A 82 26.83 -20.43 10.80
C GLU A 82 27.88 -19.86 9.84
N SER A 83 27.44 -19.35 8.70
CA SER A 83 28.27 -18.45 7.89
C SER A 83 27.85 -17.02 8.19
N THR A 84 28.47 -16.43 9.20
CA THR A 84 28.67 -14.99 9.32
C THR A 84 29.78 -14.56 8.34
N PRO A 85 29.53 -13.64 7.39
CA PRO A 85 30.59 -12.81 6.87
C PRO A 85 30.68 -11.57 7.76
N SER A 86 31.70 -11.58 8.62
CA SER A 86 32.27 -10.41 9.27
C SER A 86 32.62 -9.38 8.20
N GLN A 87 31.81 -8.32 8.08
CA GLN A 87 32.20 -7.14 7.33
C GLN A 87 33.09 -6.27 8.23
N PRO A 88 34.24 -5.75 7.75
CA PRO A 88 35.12 -4.91 8.53
C PRO A 88 34.35 -3.70 9.05
N ALA A 89 34.36 -3.49 10.37
CA ALA A 89 33.77 -2.33 11.01
C ALA A 89 34.38 -1.05 10.41
N PRO A 90 33.61 -0.21 9.70
CA PRO A 90 34.03 1.15 9.45
C PRO A 90 34.09 1.84 10.80
N ALA A 91 35.23 2.49 11.07
CA ALA A 91 35.51 3.26 12.27
C ALA A 91 34.26 3.97 12.83
N ALA A 92 34.07 3.84 14.13
CA ALA A 92 33.03 4.49 14.92
C ALA A 92 32.93 5.98 14.56
N LYS A 93 32.02 6.29 13.64
CA LYS A 93 31.41 7.62 13.61
C LYS A 93 30.54 7.67 14.86
N GLU A 94 30.78 8.66 15.70
CA GLU A 94 29.87 9.11 16.74
C GLU A 94 28.43 8.94 16.24
N VAL A 95 27.60 8.17 16.97
CA VAL A 95 26.23 7.86 16.56
C VAL A 95 25.39 9.13 16.78
N GLU A 96 25.51 10.07 15.85
CA GLU A 96 24.76 11.31 15.87
C GLU A 96 23.49 11.13 15.03
N ILE A 97 22.36 11.56 15.59
CA ILE A 97 21.12 11.69 14.83
C ILE A 97 21.37 12.80 13.79
N PRO A 98 21.11 12.57 12.49
CA PRO A 98 21.43 13.54 11.44
C PRO A 98 20.82 14.91 11.75
N SER A 99 21.68 15.94 11.79
CA SER A 99 21.27 17.32 12.11
C SER A 99 20.24 17.82 11.10
N GLY A 100 19.17 18.45 11.59
CA GLY A 100 18.06 18.91 10.76
C GLY A 100 17.00 17.85 10.42
N SER A 101 17.16 16.61 10.92
CA SER A 101 16.14 15.57 10.78
C SER A 101 14.85 15.89 11.54
N LYS A 102 13.74 15.31 11.08
CA LYS A 102 12.45 15.31 11.77
C LYS A 102 12.18 13.93 12.33
N THR A 103 11.47 13.86 13.44
CA THR A 103 11.03 12.59 14.01
C THR A 103 9.70 12.17 13.42
N GLY A 104 9.72 11.14 12.56
CA GLY A 104 8.54 10.45 12.05
C GLY A 104 8.17 9.25 12.93
N TYR A 105 6.97 8.70 12.71
CA TYR A 105 6.52 7.48 13.36
C TYR A 105 6.16 6.44 12.31
N HIS A 106 6.86 5.31 12.32
CA HIS A 106 6.58 4.16 11.47
C HIS A 106 5.86 3.08 12.26
N THR A 107 4.77 2.54 11.71
CA THR A 107 4.08 1.40 12.31
C THR A 107 4.70 0.12 11.79
N ILE A 108 5.22 -0.72 12.69
CA ILE A 108 5.92 -1.95 12.34
C ILE A 108 4.95 -2.94 11.69
N ALA A 109 5.28 -3.39 10.48
CA ALA A 109 4.52 -4.41 9.77
C ALA A 109 4.88 -5.83 10.26
N LYS A 110 4.01 -6.81 9.98
CA LYS A 110 4.24 -8.22 10.34
C LYS A 110 5.54 -8.72 9.70
N GLY A 111 6.43 -9.28 10.54
CA GLY A 111 7.73 -9.83 10.11
C GLY A 111 8.78 -8.78 9.75
N GLU A 112 8.52 -7.48 9.97
CA GLU A 112 9.48 -6.43 9.72
C GLU A 112 10.57 -6.37 10.81
N THR A 113 11.81 -6.13 10.42
CA THR A 113 12.97 -6.06 11.34
C THR A 113 13.51 -4.63 11.45
N LEU A 114 14.20 -4.31 12.55
CA LEU A 114 14.86 -2.99 12.71
C LEU A 114 15.83 -2.70 11.56
N PHE A 115 16.54 -3.73 11.07
CA PHE A 115 17.44 -3.60 9.93
C PHE A 115 16.69 -3.25 8.64
N ALA A 116 15.57 -3.92 8.36
CA ALA A 116 14.75 -3.61 7.19
C ALA A 116 14.19 -2.18 7.26
N ILE A 117 13.75 -1.73 8.44
CA ILE A 117 13.25 -0.36 8.65
C ILE A 117 14.37 0.65 8.42
N ALA A 118 15.54 0.45 9.04
CA ALA A 118 16.68 1.35 8.86
C ALA A 118 17.05 1.52 7.37
N ASN A 119 17.05 0.42 6.61
CA ASN A 119 17.30 0.46 5.16
C ASN A 119 16.20 1.19 4.37
N LYS A 120 14.92 1.07 4.76
CA LYS A 120 13.82 1.81 4.09
C LYS A 120 13.98 3.33 4.21
N PHE A 121 14.52 3.79 5.33
CA PHE A 121 14.70 5.21 5.62
C PHE A 121 16.09 5.76 5.27
N ASN A 122 16.98 4.90 4.74
CA ASN A 122 18.39 5.22 4.49
C ASN A 122 19.09 5.77 5.75
N ILE A 123 18.94 5.06 6.87
CA ILE A 123 19.65 5.36 8.12
C ILE A 123 20.41 4.12 8.60
N SER A 124 21.45 4.32 9.39
CA SER A 124 22.15 3.23 10.05
C SER A 124 21.28 2.57 11.14
N LEU A 125 21.57 1.30 11.43
CA LEU A 125 20.89 0.58 12.51
C LEU A 125 21.15 1.25 13.88
N SER A 126 22.37 1.75 14.09
CA SER A 126 22.74 2.46 15.31
C SER A 126 21.96 3.77 15.46
N THR A 127 21.75 4.55 14.38
CA THR A 127 20.91 5.76 14.41
C THR A 127 19.47 5.43 14.78
N LEU A 128 18.90 4.34 14.22
CA LEU A 128 17.54 3.92 14.55
C LEU A 128 17.42 3.43 16.01
N GLN A 129 18.42 2.72 16.51
CA GLN A 129 18.47 2.27 17.91
C GLN A 129 18.67 3.45 18.87
N ALA A 130 19.52 4.41 18.53
CA ALA A 130 19.71 5.64 19.32
C ALA A 130 18.41 6.44 19.45
N ALA A 131 17.58 6.47 18.40
CA ALA A 131 16.25 7.09 18.45
C ALA A 131 15.23 6.28 19.28
N ASN A 132 15.50 5.00 19.57
CA ASN A 132 14.60 4.09 20.28
C ASN A 132 15.37 3.21 21.30
N PRO A 133 15.94 3.81 22.37
CA PRO A 133 16.81 3.07 23.30
C PRO A 133 16.11 1.91 24.02
N ASN A 134 14.78 1.94 24.12
CA ASN A 134 13.98 0.90 24.77
C ASN A 134 13.52 -0.21 23.80
N VAL A 135 13.84 -0.10 22.50
CA VAL A 135 13.40 -1.06 21.47
C VAL A 135 14.57 -1.93 21.04
N THR A 136 14.47 -3.23 21.28
CA THR A 136 15.41 -4.25 20.84
C THR A 136 14.76 -5.19 19.82
N ALA A 137 15.56 -6.00 19.11
CA ALA A 137 15.04 -6.97 18.14
C ALA A 137 14.08 -7.98 18.80
N GLN A 138 14.31 -8.34 20.05
CA GLN A 138 13.53 -9.30 20.84
C GLN A 138 12.19 -8.71 21.30
N ASN A 139 12.12 -7.39 21.48
CA ASN A 139 10.92 -6.69 21.95
C ASN A 139 10.18 -5.95 20.82
N LEU A 140 10.56 -6.18 19.57
CA LEU A 140 9.92 -5.58 18.41
C LEU A 140 8.54 -6.22 18.16
N LYS A 141 7.48 -5.51 18.52
CA LYS A 141 6.09 -5.97 18.37
C LYS A 141 5.48 -5.38 17.11
N GLU A 142 4.82 -6.23 16.32
CA GLU A 142 4.01 -5.79 15.18
C GLU A 142 2.92 -4.78 15.61
N GLY A 143 2.59 -3.83 14.74
CA GLY A 143 1.63 -2.77 15.01
C GLY A 143 2.11 -1.67 15.97
N SER A 144 3.29 -1.82 16.59
CA SER A 144 3.87 -0.78 17.45
C SER A 144 4.44 0.37 16.62
N LYS A 145 4.42 1.57 17.19
CA LYS A 145 5.00 2.77 16.56
C LYS A 145 6.47 2.90 16.94
N LEU A 146 7.32 2.97 15.93
CA LEU A 146 8.76 3.20 16.05
C LEU A 146 9.07 4.66 15.70
N SER A 147 9.89 5.31 16.52
CA SER A 147 10.40 6.65 16.23
C SER A 147 11.47 6.56 15.15
N VAL A 148 11.34 7.28 14.05
CA VAL A 148 12.29 7.19 12.93
C VAL A 148 12.75 8.59 12.55
N PRO A 149 14.06 8.87 12.56
CA PRO A 149 14.61 10.08 11.96
C PRO A 149 14.35 10.08 10.44
N VAL A 150 13.75 11.14 9.94
CA VAL A 150 13.42 11.32 8.52
C VAL A 150 13.87 12.70 8.06
N LEU A 151 14.00 12.88 6.74
CA LEU A 151 14.38 14.17 6.16
C LEU A 151 13.29 15.23 6.39
N ALA A 152 12.03 14.84 6.12
CA ALA A 152 10.88 15.73 6.27
C ALA A 152 9.59 14.92 6.46
N ILE A 153 8.55 15.60 6.96
CA ILE A 153 7.18 15.10 6.96
C ILE A 153 6.39 15.99 6.02
N HIS A 154 5.84 15.41 4.96
CA HIS A 154 5.10 16.13 3.92
C HIS A 154 3.61 15.81 4.00
N THR A 155 2.76 16.83 4.13
CA THR A 155 1.31 16.65 4.03
C THR A 155 0.87 16.77 2.58
N VAL A 156 0.26 15.72 2.05
CA VAL A 156 -0.15 15.61 0.64
C VAL A 156 -1.28 16.59 0.32
N GLY A 157 -1.05 17.49 -0.62
CA GLY A 157 -2.00 18.47 -1.12
C GLY A 157 -2.84 17.96 -2.32
N PRO A 158 -3.71 18.81 -2.88
CA PRO A 158 -4.45 18.50 -4.11
C PRO A 158 -3.49 18.32 -5.28
N GLY A 159 -3.59 17.19 -6.00
CA GLY A 159 -2.77 16.90 -7.17
C GLY A 159 -1.37 16.36 -6.86
N ASP A 160 -1.02 16.18 -5.59
CA ASP A 160 0.26 15.59 -5.22
C ASP A 160 0.29 14.08 -5.51
N ILE A 161 1.37 13.65 -6.16
CA ILE A 161 1.73 12.25 -6.38
C ILE A 161 3.17 12.01 -5.93
N LEU A 162 3.53 10.76 -5.61
CA LEU A 162 4.85 10.44 -5.06
C LEU A 162 6.00 10.86 -5.99
N ARG A 163 5.78 10.88 -7.30
CA ARG A 163 6.73 11.42 -8.28
C ARG A 163 7.04 12.91 -8.08
N VAL A 164 6.03 13.74 -7.86
CA VAL A 164 6.20 15.19 -7.66
C VAL A 164 6.85 15.45 -6.30
N VAL A 165 6.39 14.74 -5.27
CA VAL A 165 6.97 14.81 -3.92
C VAL A 165 8.43 14.38 -3.94
N GLY A 166 8.77 13.28 -4.63
CA GLY A 166 10.15 12.83 -4.79
C GLY A 166 11.05 13.86 -5.45
N GLY A 167 10.58 14.49 -6.53
CA GLY A 167 11.30 15.60 -7.18
C GLY A 167 11.56 16.78 -6.24
N LYS A 168 10.58 17.15 -5.41
CA LYS A 168 10.69 18.24 -4.44
C LYS A 168 11.77 18.01 -3.39
N TYR A 169 11.91 16.77 -2.91
CA TYR A 169 12.85 16.42 -1.85
C TYR A 169 14.16 15.79 -2.37
N GLY A 170 14.29 15.57 -3.68
CA GLY A 170 15.45 14.89 -4.27
C GLY A 170 15.54 13.41 -3.88
N VAL A 171 14.40 12.78 -3.57
CA VAL A 171 14.31 11.39 -3.12
C VAL A 171 13.57 10.56 -4.17
N THR A 172 14.00 9.31 -4.38
CA THR A 172 13.36 8.45 -5.37
C THR A 172 11.94 8.07 -4.98
N VAL A 173 11.06 7.89 -5.97
CA VAL A 173 9.68 7.44 -5.75
C VAL A 173 9.66 6.09 -5.02
N LYS A 174 10.59 5.19 -5.36
CA LYS A 174 10.75 3.89 -4.70
C LYS A 174 11.08 4.03 -3.22
N ALA A 175 11.98 4.94 -2.84
CA ALA A 175 12.31 5.17 -1.43
C ALA A 175 11.12 5.72 -0.66
N ILE A 176 10.40 6.70 -1.21
CA ILE A 176 9.18 7.24 -0.57
C ILE A 176 8.12 6.14 -0.44
N MET A 177 7.92 5.32 -1.47
CA MET A 177 6.99 4.20 -1.42
C MET A 177 7.36 3.20 -0.32
N ALA A 178 8.63 2.80 -0.25
CA ALA A 178 9.12 1.85 0.74
C ALA A 178 8.98 2.37 2.18
N ALA A 179 9.31 3.63 2.40
CA ALA A 179 9.20 4.30 3.71
C ALA A 179 7.74 4.46 4.19
N ASN A 180 6.77 4.57 3.27
CA ASN A 180 5.36 4.81 3.58
C ASN A 180 4.45 3.59 3.32
N GLY A 181 5.02 2.42 3.03
CA GLY A 181 4.26 1.20 2.74
C GLY A 181 3.35 1.31 1.50
N LYS A 182 3.71 2.14 0.52
CA LYS A 182 2.93 2.32 -0.72
C LYS A 182 3.36 1.34 -1.79
N THR A 183 2.38 0.84 -2.55
CA THR A 183 2.60 -0.06 -3.70
C THR A 183 2.41 0.65 -5.04
N LYS A 184 1.85 1.86 -5.04
CA LYS A 184 1.53 2.64 -6.24
C LYS A 184 2.04 4.07 -6.08
N ASN A 185 2.25 4.75 -7.21
CA ASN A 185 2.64 6.16 -7.27
C ASN A 185 1.43 7.08 -6.98
N TYR A 186 0.82 6.92 -5.81
CA TYR A 186 -0.36 7.64 -5.36
C TYR A 186 -0.29 7.86 -3.85
N ALA A 187 -0.76 9.02 -3.39
CA ALA A 187 -0.94 9.32 -1.98
C ALA A 187 -2.30 9.99 -1.78
N ALA A 188 -2.96 9.72 -0.65
CA ALA A 188 -4.26 10.31 -0.39
C ALA A 188 -4.11 11.77 0.06
N ARG A 189 -5.03 12.63 -0.36
CA ARG A 189 -5.03 14.03 0.08
C ARG A 189 -5.12 14.12 1.61
N GLY A 190 -4.27 14.95 2.21
CA GLY A 190 -4.15 15.13 3.66
C GLY A 190 -3.30 14.08 4.36
N GLU A 191 -2.84 13.05 3.64
CA GLU A 191 -1.93 12.04 4.19
C GLU A 191 -0.58 12.65 4.55
N LYS A 192 0.02 12.19 5.65
CA LYS A 192 1.39 12.55 6.03
C LYS A 192 2.37 11.52 5.47
N LEU A 193 3.17 11.93 4.49
CA LEU A 193 4.26 11.13 3.96
C LEU A 193 5.55 11.40 4.73
N LEU A 194 6.16 10.33 5.21
CA LEU A 194 7.51 10.31 5.74
C LEU A 194 8.51 10.32 4.58
N ILE A 195 9.32 11.36 4.49
CA ILE A 195 10.31 11.50 3.42
C ILE A 195 11.65 10.97 3.93
N PRO A 196 12.16 9.83 3.40
CA PRO A 196 13.42 9.26 3.86
C PRO A 196 14.62 10.10 3.39
N PHE A 197 15.81 9.83 3.93
CA PHE A 197 17.03 10.47 3.44
C PHE A 197 17.37 9.97 2.05
N LYS A 198 18.04 10.81 1.26
CA LYS A 198 18.52 10.45 -0.08
C LYS A 198 19.63 9.40 0.00
N ASP A 199 20.60 9.66 0.86
CA ASP A 199 21.79 8.85 1.07
C ASP A 199 21.80 8.30 2.49
N LYS A 200 22.52 7.19 2.71
CA LYS A 200 22.56 6.52 4.02
C LYS A 200 23.24 7.40 5.07
N GLN A 201 22.52 7.70 6.14
CA GLN A 201 23.01 8.45 7.32
C GLN A 201 23.63 7.53 8.37
#